data_AF-A0A519QNC7-F1
#
_entry.id   AF-A0A519QNC7-F1
#
_cell.length_a   1.000
_cell.length_b   1.000
_cell.length_c   1.000
_cell.angle_alpha   90.00
_cell.angle_beta   90.00
_cell.angle_gamma   90.00
#
_symmetry.space_group_name_H-M   'P 1'
#
loop_
_entity.id
_entity.type
_entity.pdbx_description
1 polymer ?
#
loop_
_entity_poly.entity_id
_entity_poly.type
_entity_poly.pdbx_seq_one_letter_code
_entity_poly.pdbx_strand_id
1 'polypeptide(L)'
;MIEKTVKEERQKNNREQYRKLWWIYGERRVNLYNRIKNFKRVLVLSSVSKHSAMAFVPADYLFMNKITVLAFDRNFHFGILAGTIHNVWAWKYSSTLGSNTLNYSPTDVFETFPFPQNLNYQQEESLESIGEAYHEHRRQLMLGMQLGLTKTYNLFHSNAITVQAVNEKDKQVAALQKHLDKTVNTISFDEAIQGILKLRELHVQMDEAVLDAYGWRPSTLLPPGESVELRHGFYDVDYLPENDRTRFTIHPEARKIVLQKLLELNHDIHEKEVKAGLWDKKTSKRKFKVENTDNIVEEPGAQYGLDFGN
;
A
#
# COMPACT_ATOMS: atom_id res chain seq x y z
N MET A 1 -17.76 -4.51 33.38
CA MET A 1 -16.78 -5.58 33.06
C MET A 1 -15.40 -5.02 32.73
N ILE A 2 -15.31 -4.02 31.83
CA ILE A 2 -14.05 -3.37 31.41
C ILE A 2 -13.33 -2.68 32.57
N GLU A 3 -14.03 -1.98 33.46
CA GLU A 3 -13.40 -1.27 34.58
C GLU A 3 -12.69 -2.21 35.58
N LYS A 4 -13.31 -3.34 35.94
CA LYS A 4 -12.73 -4.28 36.93
C LYS A 4 -11.44 -4.93 36.42
N THR A 5 -11.35 -5.29 35.14
CA THR A 5 -10.18 -6.01 34.61
C THR A 5 -9.10 -5.08 34.06
N VAL A 6 -9.48 -4.03 33.33
CA VAL A 6 -8.50 -3.15 32.66
C VAL A 6 -7.86 -2.16 33.64
N LYS A 7 -8.62 -1.61 34.59
CA LYS A 7 -8.11 -0.62 35.55
C LYS A 7 -7.08 -1.21 36.49
N GLU A 8 -7.31 -2.42 37.01
CA GLU A 8 -6.39 -3.13 37.91
C GLU A 8 -5.04 -3.41 37.24
N GLU A 9 -5.05 -3.80 35.96
CA GLU A 9 -3.83 -4.05 35.20
C GLU A 9 -3.12 -2.74 34.83
N ARG A 10 -3.87 -1.70 34.43
CA ARG A 10 -3.32 -0.39 34.07
C ARG A 10 -2.72 0.35 35.26
N GLN A 11 -3.26 0.19 36.47
CA GLN A 11 -2.73 0.79 37.70
C GLN A 11 -1.32 0.29 38.06
N LYS A 12 -0.93 -0.91 37.60
CA LYS A 12 0.43 -1.45 37.77
C LYS A 12 1.45 -0.85 36.80
N ASN A 13 1.02 -0.07 35.82
CA ASN A 13 1.92 0.49 34.81
C ASN A 13 2.78 1.63 35.39
N ASN A 14 4.06 1.69 35.05
CA ASN A 14 4.99 2.71 35.53
C ASN A 14 4.63 4.13 35.08
N ARG A 15 3.98 4.30 33.91
CA ARG A 15 3.57 5.61 33.39
C ARG A 15 2.27 6.07 34.04
N GLU A 16 2.32 7.20 34.76
CA GLU A 16 1.17 7.76 35.50
C GLU A 16 -0.06 8.03 34.62
N GLN A 17 0.16 8.51 33.39
CA GLN A 17 -0.92 8.77 32.44
C GLN A 17 -1.76 7.51 32.14
N TYR A 18 -1.12 6.33 32.06
CA TYR A 18 -1.83 5.07 31.78
C TYR A 18 -2.63 4.58 32.99
N ARG A 19 -2.24 4.99 34.20
CA ARG A 19 -2.99 4.72 35.44
C ARG A 19 -4.21 5.64 35.55
N LYS A 20 -4.04 6.93 35.25
CA LYS A 20 -5.11 7.95 35.34
C LYS A 20 -6.14 7.81 34.22
N LEU A 21 -5.69 7.67 32.98
CA LEU A 21 -6.53 7.56 31.78
C LEU A 21 -6.61 6.10 31.32
N TRP A 22 -6.96 5.21 32.25
CA TRP A 22 -6.93 3.75 32.04
C TRP A 22 -7.87 3.27 30.92
N TRP A 23 -8.88 4.07 30.56
CA TRP A 23 -9.82 3.83 29.47
C TRP A 23 -9.28 4.25 28.09
N ILE A 24 -8.12 4.92 28.03
CA ILE A 24 -7.51 5.41 26.78
C ILE A 24 -6.34 4.50 26.37
N TYR A 25 -6.21 4.23 25.07
CA TYR A 25 -5.04 3.53 24.54
C TYR A 25 -3.75 4.29 24.90
N GLY A 26 -2.78 3.57 25.46
CA GLY A 26 -1.60 4.17 26.09
C GLY A 26 -0.83 5.13 25.17
N GLU A 27 -0.51 4.74 23.94
CA GLU A 27 0.20 5.63 23.02
C GLU A 27 -0.74 6.19 21.96
N ARG A 28 -1.14 7.46 22.10
CA ARG A 28 -2.04 8.19 21.19
C ARG A 28 -1.47 8.45 19.79
N ARG A 29 -0.29 7.90 19.46
CA ARG A 29 0.43 8.11 18.19
C ARG A 29 0.44 9.59 17.76
N VAL A 30 0.74 10.49 18.69
CA VAL A 30 0.64 11.95 18.52
C VAL A 30 1.40 12.44 17.27
N ASN A 31 2.59 11.90 17.01
CA ASN A 31 3.38 12.26 15.82
C ASN A 31 2.67 11.93 14.49
N LEU A 32 1.95 10.80 14.43
CA LEU A 32 1.18 10.44 13.23
C LEU A 32 0.05 11.44 13.01
N TYR A 33 -0.80 11.66 14.02
CA TYR A 33 -1.95 12.56 13.88
C TYR A 33 -1.52 14.01 13.65
N ASN A 34 -0.42 14.46 14.26
CA ASN A 34 0.17 15.78 13.97
C ASN A 34 0.64 15.90 12.52
N ARG A 35 1.14 14.82 11.91
CA ARG A 35 1.57 14.81 10.52
C ARG A 35 0.39 14.82 9.55
N ILE A 36 -0.69 14.13 9.88
CA ILE A 36 -1.84 13.95 8.97
C ILE A 36 -2.99 14.92 9.20
N LYS A 37 -2.96 15.75 10.27
CA LYS A 37 -4.07 16.66 10.65
C LYS A 37 -4.56 17.62 9.55
N ASN A 38 -3.67 17.98 8.62
CA ASN A 38 -4.00 18.90 7.52
C ASN A 38 -4.44 18.17 6.23
N PHE A 39 -4.45 16.84 6.24
CA PHE A 39 -4.86 16.03 5.10
C PHE A 39 -6.35 15.71 5.23
N LYS A 40 -7.09 15.72 4.11
CA LYS A 40 -8.47 15.22 4.08
C LYS A 40 -8.51 13.69 4.02
N ARG A 41 -7.53 13.11 3.34
CA ARG A 41 -7.36 11.68 3.15
C ARG A 41 -5.89 11.32 3.21
N VAL A 42 -5.61 10.08 3.60
CA VAL A 42 -4.26 9.52 3.64
C VAL A 42 -4.23 8.20 2.89
N LEU A 43 -3.05 7.83 2.42
CA LEU A 43 -2.83 6.55 1.77
C LEU A 43 -2.50 5.49 2.83
N VAL A 44 -3.20 4.37 2.80
CA VAL A 44 -2.98 3.28 3.75
C VAL A 44 -2.80 1.94 3.06
N LEU A 45 -2.11 1.03 3.74
CA LEU A 45 -2.04 -0.38 3.39
C LEU A 45 -1.99 -1.25 4.65
N SER A 46 -2.47 -2.49 4.55
CA SER A 46 -2.22 -3.48 5.60
C SER A 46 -0.73 -3.80 5.64
N SER A 47 -0.11 -3.70 6.80
CA SER A 47 1.30 -4.08 6.99
C SER A 47 1.50 -5.57 6.72
N VAL A 48 0.49 -6.42 6.95
CA VAL A 48 0.57 -7.86 6.69
C VAL A 48 -0.51 -8.24 5.70
N SER A 49 -0.13 -8.58 4.47
CA SER A 49 -1.08 -8.95 3.42
C SER A 49 -0.46 -9.81 2.33
N LYS A 50 -1.27 -10.68 1.72
CA LYS A 50 -0.90 -11.41 0.51
C LYS A 50 -0.70 -10.45 -0.68
N HIS A 51 -1.58 -9.46 -0.77
CA HIS A 51 -1.57 -8.43 -1.82
C HIS A 51 -1.38 -7.07 -1.16
N SER A 52 -0.29 -6.36 -1.47
CA SER A 52 0.05 -5.05 -0.91
C SER A 52 -0.81 -3.92 -1.50
N ALA A 53 -2.13 -4.11 -1.49
CA ALA A 53 -3.08 -3.17 -2.05
C ALA A 53 -3.22 -1.95 -1.14
N MET A 54 -3.04 -0.77 -1.71
CA MET A 54 -3.18 0.51 -1.01
C MET A 54 -4.55 1.13 -1.28
N ALA A 55 -5.06 1.94 -0.35
CA ALA A 55 -6.32 2.67 -0.53
C ALA A 55 -6.25 4.05 0.16
N PHE A 56 -6.98 5.02 -0.39
CA PHE A 56 -7.21 6.28 0.30
C PHE A 56 -8.33 6.14 1.34
N VAL A 57 -8.11 6.68 2.53
CA VAL A 57 -9.10 6.73 3.62
C VAL A 57 -9.08 8.12 4.29
N PRO A 58 -10.17 8.54 4.96
CA PRO A 58 -10.18 9.78 5.73
C PRO A 58 -9.04 9.83 6.77
N ALA A 59 -8.44 11.02 6.93
CA ALA A 59 -7.30 11.20 7.84
C ALA A 59 -7.67 11.21 9.33
N ASP A 60 -8.96 11.35 9.65
CA ASP A 60 -9.53 11.38 10.99
C ASP A 60 -9.86 9.98 11.55
N TYR A 61 -9.63 8.92 10.77
CA TYR A 61 -9.80 7.55 11.21
C TYR A 61 -8.81 7.17 12.32
N LEU A 62 -9.23 6.26 13.20
CA LEU A 62 -8.34 5.65 14.19
C LEU A 62 -7.58 4.47 13.55
N PHE A 63 -6.28 4.65 13.31
CA PHE A 63 -5.45 3.62 12.67
C PHE A 63 -4.92 2.57 13.65
N MET A 64 -5.22 1.30 13.39
CA MET A 64 -4.66 0.16 14.09
C MET A 64 -3.18 -0.05 13.74
N ASN A 65 -2.39 -0.63 14.65
CA ASN A 65 -0.94 -0.86 14.49
C ASN A 65 -0.51 -1.73 13.29
N LYS A 66 -1.43 -2.48 12.67
CA LYS A 66 -1.17 -3.28 11.46
C LYS A 66 -1.62 -2.58 10.18
N ILE A 67 -1.97 -1.31 10.26
CA ILE A 67 -2.17 -0.43 9.12
C ILE A 67 -0.97 0.51 9.04
N THR A 68 -0.26 0.45 7.92
CA THR A 68 0.76 1.43 7.58
C THR A 68 0.06 2.65 6.99
N VAL A 69 0.30 3.83 7.56
CA VAL A 69 -0.21 5.10 7.07
C VAL A 69 0.92 5.87 6.40
N LEU A 70 0.70 6.25 5.14
CA LEU A 70 1.58 7.10 4.35
C LEU A 70 0.91 8.46 4.20
N ALA A 71 1.60 9.53 4.61
CA ALA A 71 1.07 10.90 4.62
C ALA A 71 1.06 11.54 3.22
N PHE A 72 0.33 10.90 2.30
CA PHE A 72 0.06 11.36 0.94
C PHE A 72 -1.44 11.36 0.66
N ASP A 73 -1.92 12.40 -0.05
CA ASP A 73 -3.30 12.56 -0.51
C ASP A 73 -3.45 12.60 -2.04
N ARG A 74 -2.35 12.81 -2.77
CA ARG A 74 -2.31 12.87 -4.23
C ARG A 74 -2.25 11.50 -4.89
N ASN A 75 -2.96 11.32 -6.00
CA ASN A 75 -2.96 10.09 -6.77
C ASN A 75 -1.62 9.83 -7.45
N PHE A 76 -0.81 10.87 -7.69
CA PHE A 76 0.58 10.74 -8.14
C PHE A 76 1.39 9.74 -7.28
N HIS A 77 1.39 9.92 -5.96
CA HIS A 77 2.12 9.03 -5.04
C HIS A 77 1.50 7.62 -5.03
N PHE A 78 0.17 7.54 -5.13
CA PHE A 78 -0.52 6.27 -5.26
C PHE A 78 -0.07 5.52 -6.53
N GLY A 79 0.03 6.19 -7.68
CA GLY A 79 0.46 5.58 -8.94
C GLY A 79 1.84 4.93 -8.86
N ILE A 80 2.79 5.60 -8.21
CA ILE A 80 4.14 5.06 -7.99
C ILE A 80 4.10 3.85 -7.03
N LEU A 81 3.41 3.99 -5.90
CA LEU A 81 3.47 3.03 -4.81
C LEU A 81 2.57 1.81 -5.00
N ALA A 82 1.46 1.93 -5.74
CA ALA A 82 0.56 0.82 -6.05
C ALA A 82 1.05 -0.06 -7.21
N GLY A 83 2.05 0.41 -7.97
CA GLY A 83 2.62 -0.29 -9.11
C GLY A 83 3.46 -1.52 -8.77
N THR A 84 3.80 -2.29 -9.80
CA THR A 84 4.63 -3.49 -9.70
C THR A 84 6.05 -3.17 -9.27
N ILE A 85 6.60 -2.01 -9.67
CA ILE A 85 7.98 -1.60 -9.37
C ILE A 85 8.18 -1.48 -7.85
N HIS A 86 7.29 -0.78 -7.15
CA HIS A 86 7.31 -0.70 -5.69
C HIS A 86 7.05 -2.05 -5.03
N ASN A 87 6.10 -2.83 -5.55
CA ASN A 87 5.80 -4.16 -5.02
C ASN A 87 7.02 -5.10 -5.08
N VAL A 88 7.77 -5.06 -6.18
CA VAL A 88 9.00 -5.84 -6.36
C VAL A 88 10.08 -5.43 -5.34
N TRP A 89 10.25 -4.13 -5.10
CA TRP A 89 11.13 -3.62 -4.04
C TRP A 89 10.67 -4.11 -2.66
N ALA A 90 9.38 -4.00 -2.37
CA ALA A 90 8.80 -4.40 -1.10
C ALA A 90 9.02 -5.89 -0.80
N TRP A 91 8.80 -6.78 -1.77
CA TRP A 91 9.07 -8.21 -1.59
C TRP A 91 10.56 -8.55 -1.44
N LYS A 92 11.45 -7.74 -1.99
CA LYS A 92 12.89 -7.96 -1.88
C LYS A 92 13.46 -7.60 -0.51
N TYR A 93 12.99 -6.48 0.07
CA TYR A 93 13.60 -5.90 1.27
C TYR A 93 12.76 -6.05 2.54
N SER A 94 11.46 -6.36 2.43
CA SER A 94 10.61 -6.60 3.59
C SER A 94 10.66 -8.04 4.07
N SER A 95 10.30 -8.25 5.33
CA SER A 95 10.05 -9.59 5.87
C SER A 95 8.72 -10.17 5.36
N THR A 96 8.51 -11.48 5.56
CA THR A 96 7.25 -12.18 5.26
C THR A 96 6.64 -12.79 6.52
N LEU A 97 5.32 -12.97 6.51
CA LEU A 97 4.63 -13.85 7.44
C LEU A 97 4.38 -15.20 6.75
N GLY A 98 5.17 -16.21 7.09
CA GLY A 98 5.19 -17.46 6.34
C GLY A 98 5.77 -17.24 4.94
N SER A 99 5.23 -17.92 3.94
CA SER A 99 5.79 -17.97 2.59
C SER A 99 5.06 -17.12 1.55
N ASN A 100 3.82 -16.71 1.79
CA ASN A 100 2.97 -16.05 0.78
C ASN A 100 2.43 -14.67 1.17
N THR A 101 2.81 -14.17 2.34
CA THR A 101 2.25 -12.93 2.91
C THR A 101 3.39 -11.96 3.17
N LEU A 102 3.35 -10.80 2.50
CA LEU A 102 4.29 -9.73 2.76
C LEU A 102 4.01 -9.11 4.13
N ASN A 103 5.05 -8.87 4.91
CA ASN A 103 5.00 -8.03 6.10
C ASN A 103 5.73 -6.71 5.81
N TYR A 104 5.00 -5.77 5.20
CA TYR A 104 5.46 -4.46 4.76
C TYR A 104 5.99 -3.62 5.92
N SER A 105 7.26 -3.25 5.83
CA SER A 105 7.97 -2.42 6.80
C SER A 105 8.25 -1.03 6.20
N PRO A 106 7.68 0.06 6.73
CA PRO A 106 7.96 1.40 6.22
C PRO A 106 9.45 1.76 6.25
N THR A 107 10.17 1.36 7.30
CA THR A 107 11.59 1.68 7.46
C THR A 107 12.48 0.92 6.48
N ASP A 108 12.13 -0.32 6.15
CA ASP A 108 12.97 -1.16 5.28
C ASP A 108 12.60 -1.02 3.80
N VAL A 109 11.36 -0.60 3.52
CA VAL A 109 10.81 -0.51 2.17
C VAL A 109 10.58 0.94 1.76
N PHE A 110 9.76 1.69 2.49
CA PHE A 110 9.32 3.03 2.06
C PHE A 110 10.44 4.07 2.20
N GLU A 111 11.12 4.11 3.35
CA GLU A 111 12.21 5.05 3.61
C GLU A 111 13.43 4.80 2.70
N THR A 112 13.58 3.56 2.21
CA THR A 112 14.67 3.17 1.31
C THR A 112 14.24 3.15 -0.16
N PHE A 113 12.94 3.28 -0.47
CA PHE A 113 12.47 3.22 -1.85
C PHE A 113 12.97 4.45 -2.60
N PRO A 114 13.77 4.25 -3.68
CA PRO A 114 14.33 5.37 -4.42
C PRO A 114 13.27 5.95 -5.36
N PHE A 115 12.56 6.99 -4.92
CA PHE A 115 11.60 7.71 -5.74
C PHE A 115 12.26 8.33 -6.97
N PRO A 116 11.54 8.50 -8.10
CA PRO A 116 12.09 9.20 -9.26
C PRO A 116 12.45 10.65 -8.89
N GLN A 117 13.63 11.13 -9.32
CA GLN A 117 14.25 12.36 -8.78
C GLN A 117 14.00 13.62 -9.62
N ASN A 118 13.57 13.51 -10.88
CA ASN A 118 13.52 14.63 -11.83
C ASN A 118 12.24 14.64 -12.67
N LEU A 119 11.08 14.48 -12.03
CA LEU A 119 9.81 14.50 -12.76
C LEU A 119 9.54 15.90 -13.30
N ASN A 120 9.09 15.97 -14.55
CA ASN A 120 8.50 17.18 -15.09
C ASN A 120 6.99 17.22 -14.79
N TYR A 121 6.39 18.40 -14.98
CA TYR A 121 4.95 18.62 -14.73
C TYR A 121 4.05 17.63 -15.48
N GLN A 122 4.38 17.34 -16.75
CA GLN A 122 3.59 16.42 -17.58
C GLN A 122 3.65 14.99 -17.06
N GLN A 123 4.80 14.55 -16.54
CA GLN A 123 4.96 13.23 -15.93
C GLN A 123 4.19 13.13 -14.61
N GLU A 124 4.23 14.17 -13.77
CA GLU A 124 3.43 14.22 -12.54
C GLU A 124 1.92 14.17 -12.85
N GLU A 125 1.46 14.95 -13.83
CA GLU A 125 0.04 14.98 -14.23
C GLU A 125 -0.42 13.66 -14.85
N SER A 126 0.43 13.03 -15.68
CA SER A 126 0.19 11.70 -16.23
C SER A 126 0.02 10.65 -15.13
N LEU A 127 0.94 10.65 -14.16
CA LEU A 127 0.88 9.74 -13.00
C LEU A 127 -0.31 10.01 -12.08
N GLU A 128 -0.66 11.28 -11.87
CA GLU A 128 -1.86 11.67 -11.13
C GLU A 128 -3.13 11.12 -11.82
N SER A 129 -3.24 11.33 -13.13
CA SER A 129 -4.40 10.91 -13.93
C SER A 129 -4.55 9.40 -13.99
N ILE A 130 -3.46 8.67 -14.26
CA ILE A 130 -3.52 7.20 -14.34
C ILE A 130 -3.71 6.57 -12.94
N GLY A 131 -3.10 7.16 -11.90
CA GLY A 131 -3.29 6.73 -10.52
C GLY A 131 -4.73 6.89 -10.08
N GLU A 132 -5.37 8.01 -10.42
CA GLU A 132 -6.80 8.24 -10.15
C GLU A 132 -7.67 7.27 -10.93
N ALA A 133 -7.45 7.12 -12.24
CA ALA A 133 -8.21 6.21 -13.09
C ALA A 133 -8.14 4.76 -12.58
N TYR A 134 -6.96 4.27 -12.22
CA TYR A 134 -6.79 2.93 -11.63
C TYR A 134 -7.50 2.82 -10.28
N HIS A 135 -7.28 3.79 -9.38
CA HIS A 135 -7.86 3.75 -8.04
C HIS A 135 -9.39 3.75 -8.10
N GLU A 136 -9.97 4.62 -8.91
CA GLU A 136 -11.41 4.78 -9.04
C GLU A 136 -12.05 3.60 -9.77
N HIS A 137 -11.46 3.11 -10.86
CA HIS A 137 -11.93 1.91 -11.55
C HIS A 137 -11.96 0.71 -10.61
N ARG A 138 -10.88 0.50 -9.84
CA ARG A 138 -10.81 -0.57 -8.83
C ARG A 138 -11.90 -0.39 -7.77
N ARG A 139 -12.14 0.84 -7.29
CA ARG A 139 -13.16 1.15 -6.28
C ARG A 139 -14.55 0.83 -6.81
N GLN A 140 -14.89 1.29 -8.02
CA GLN A 140 -16.18 1.04 -8.64
C GLN A 140 -16.40 -0.44 -8.92
N LEU A 141 -15.38 -1.15 -9.40
CA LEU A 141 -15.43 -2.58 -9.61
C LEU A 141 -15.69 -3.34 -8.30
N MET A 142 -15.02 -2.97 -7.21
CA MET A 142 -15.25 -3.55 -5.89
C MET A 142 -16.66 -3.31 -5.37
N LEU A 143 -17.19 -2.10 -5.53
CA LEU A 143 -18.56 -1.75 -5.15
C LEU A 143 -19.58 -2.53 -6.00
N GLY A 144 -19.37 -2.58 -7.31
CA GLY A 144 -20.24 -3.30 -8.25
C GLY A 144 -20.26 -4.80 -8.01
N MET A 145 -19.13 -5.42 -7.71
CA MET A 145 -19.09 -6.85 -7.34
C MET A 145 -19.49 -7.09 -5.87
N GLN A 146 -19.54 -6.05 -5.03
CA GLN A 146 -19.59 -6.15 -3.57
C GLN A 146 -18.49 -7.07 -2.99
N LEU A 147 -17.27 -6.95 -3.52
CA LEU A 147 -16.10 -7.73 -3.12
C LEU A 147 -15.00 -6.84 -2.54
N GLY A 148 -14.37 -7.31 -1.46
CA GLY A 148 -13.20 -6.66 -0.88
C GLY A 148 -11.91 -6.92 -1.68
N LEU A 149 -10.87 -6.14 -1.37
CA LEU A 149 -9.55 -6.16 -2.05
C LEU A 149 -9.00 -7.57 -2.27
N THR A 150 -9.02 -8.43 -1.25
CA THR A 150 -8.46 -9.79 -1.35
C THR A 150 -9.09 -10.60 -2.49
N LYS A 151 -10.42 -10.57 -2.62
CA LYS A 151 -11.12 -11.32 -3.66
C LYS A 151 -10.87 -10.68 -5.04
N THR A 152 -10.90 -9.35 -5.12
CA THR A 152 -10.58 -8.62 -6.35
C THR A 152 -9.17 -8.91 -6.85
N TYR A 153 -8.15 -8.91 -5.98
CA TYR A 153 -6.78 -9.22 -6.38
C TYR A 153 -6.54 -10.71 -6.67
N ASN A 154 -7.30 -11.62 -6.05
CA ASN A 154 -7.28 -13.03 -6.46
C ASN A 154 -7.79 -13.20 -7.90
N LEU A 155 -8.84 -12.48 -8.29
CA LEU A 155 -9.31 -12.44 -9.68
C LEU A 155 -8.30 -11.74 -10.59
N PHE A 156 -7.73 -10.62 -10.15
CA PHE A 156 -6.67 -9.89 -10.88
C PHE A 156 -5.48 -10.79 -11.22
N HIS A 157 -5.07 -11.69 -10.31
CA HIS A 157 -3.97 -12.62 -10.56
C HIS A 157 -4.41 -14.00 -11.11
N SER A 158 -5.69 -14.22 -11.43
CA SER A 158 -6.16 -15.45 -12.06
C SER A 158 -5.93 -15.44 -13.58
N ASN A 159 -5.13 -16.39 -14.08
CA ASN A 159 -4.90 -16.59 -15.51
C ASN A 159 -6.08 -17.24 -16.23
N ALA A 160 -7.13 -17.63 -15.50
CA ALA A 160 -8.38 -18.11 -16.05
C ALA A 160 -9.18 -17.01 -16.76
N ILE A 161 -8.86 -15.74 -16.52
CA ILE A 161 -9.50 -14.60 -17.17
C ILE A 161 -8.50 -14.02 -18.17
N THR A 162 -8.80 -14.11 -19.46
CA THR A 162 -8.00 -13.51 -20.55
C THR A 162 -8.92 -12.72 -21.47
N VAL A 163 -8.33 -11.94 -22.38
CA VAL A 163 -9.12 -11.21 -23.38
C VAL A 163 -9.82 -12.17 -24.34
N GLN A 164 -9.23 -13.35 -24.58
CA GLN A 164 -9.71 -14.33 -25.54
C GLN A 164 -10.72 -15.31 -24.94
N ALA A 165 -10.54 -15.68 -23.67
CA ALA A 165 -11.36 -16.70 -23.03
C ALA A 165 -11.42 -16.55 -21.51
N VAL A 166 -12.52 -17.04 -20.94
CA VAL A 166 -12.71 -17.20 -19.50
C VAL A 166 -12.88 -18.69 -19.20
N ASN A 167 -12.06 -19.24 -18.30
CA ASN A 167 -12.25 -20.59 -17.80
C ASN A 167 -13.19 -20.57 -16.59
N GLU A 168 -14.47 -20.83 -16.84
CA GLU A 168 -15.52 -20.86 -15.82
C GLU A 168 -15.32 -21.94 -14.74
N LYS A 169 -14.52 -22.97 -15.03
CA LYS A 169 -14.23 -24.05 -14.07
C LYS A 169 -13.14 -23.66 -13.07
N ASP A 170 -12.45 -22.54 -13.28
CA ASP A 170 -11.46 -22.04 -12.31
C ASP A 170 -12.13 -21.72 -10.96
N LYS A 171 -11.40 -21.99 -9.88
CA LYS A 171 -11.90 -21.79 -8.51
C LYS A 171 -12.30 -20.35 -8.24
N GLN A 172 -11.53 -19.36 -8.72
CA GLN A 172 -11.83 -17.95 -8.46
C GLN A 172 -13.01 -17.48 -9.32
N VAL A 173 -13.05 -17.89 -10.60
CA VAL A 173 -14.11 -17.53 -11.54
C VAL A 173 -15.46 -18.14 -11.11
N ALA A 174 -15.49 -19.43 -10.80
CA ALA A 174 -16.70 -20.10 -10.30
C ALA A 174 -17.19 -19.49 -8.98
N ALA A 175 -16.27 -19.09 -8.09
CA ALA A 175 -16.63 -18.42 -6.85
C ALA A 175 -17.21 -17.01 -7.09
N LEU A 176 -16.70 -16.28 -8.09
CA LEU A 176 -17.25 -14.99 -8.51
C LEU A 176 -18.68 -15.17 -9.06
N GLN A 177 -18.88 -16.06 -10.02
CA GLN A 177 -20.20 -16.32 -10.60
C GLN A 177 -21.23 -16.62 -9.51
N LYS A 178 -20.93 -17.60 -8.65
CA LYS A 178 -21.80 -17.99 -7.53
C LYS A 178 -22.07 -16.85 -6.55
N HIS A 179 -21.13 -15.93 -6.36
CA HIS A 179 -21.30 -14.76 -5.50
C HIS A 179 -22.27 -13.76 -6.14
N LEU A 180 -22.10 -13.45 -7.44
CA LEU A 180 -22.97 -12.54 -8.17
C LEU A 180 -24.40 -13.08 -8.29
N ASP A 181 -24.57 -14.38 -8.55
CA ASP A 181 -25.90 -15.01 -8.63
C ASP A 181 -26.69 -14.94 -7.31
N LYS A 182 -25.99 -14.87 -6.18
CA LYS A 182 -26.59 -14.89 -4.83
C LYS A 182 -26.76 -13.50 -4.23
N THR A 183 -26.03 -12.51 -4.71
CA THR A 183 -25.96 -11.20 -4.07
C THR A 183 -26.79 -10.22 -4.86
N VAL A 184 -27.78 -9.63 -4.20
CA VAL A 184 -28.62 -8.59 -4.82
C VAL A 184 -27.81 -7.31 -5.06
N ASN A 185 -28.14 -6.59 -6.13
CA ASN A 185 -27.51 -5.33 -6.53
C ASN A 185 -26.00 -5.46 -6.83
N THR A 186 -25.59 -6.55 -7.48
CA THR A 186 -24.25 -6.64 -8.08
C THR A 186 -24.32 -6.43 -9.58
N ILE A 187 -23.17 -6.06 -10.17
CA ILE A 187 -22.98 -6.06 -11.62
C ILE A 187 -23.09 -7.47 -12.20
N SER A 188 -23.30 -7.56 -13.52
CA SER A 188 -23.30 -8.83 -14.24
C SER A 188 -21.92 -9.49 -14.23
N PHE A 189 -21.89 -10.80 -14.49
CA PHE A 189 -20.63 -11.54 -14.61
C PHE A 189 -19.73 -10.98 -15.72
N ASP A 190 -20.28 -10.66 -16.89
CA ASP A 190 -19.53 -10.10 -18.00
C ASP A 190 -18.92 -8.73 -17.65
N GLU A 191 -19.68 -7.85 -17.00
CA GLU A 191 -19.18 -6.55 -16.51
C GLU A 191 -18.05 -6.74 -15.49
N ALA A 192 -18.15 -7.72 -14.60
CA ALA A 192 -17.10 -8.04 -13.64
C ALA A 192 -15.82 -8.53 -14.34
N ILE A 193 -15.94 -9.42 -15.33
CA ILE A 193 -14.81 -9.91 -16.14
C ILE A 193 -14.14 -8.76 -16.89
N GLN A 194 -14.92 -7.94 -17.60
CA GLN A 194 -14.39 -6.77 -18.31
C GLN A 194 -13.75 -5.77 -17.34
N GLY A 195 -14.33 -5.60 -16.16
CA GLY A 195 -13.77 -4.79 -15.08
C GLY A 195 -12.38 -5.28 -14.65
N ILE A 196 -12.19 -6.60 -14.47
CA ILE A 196 -10.88 -7.18 -14.11
C ILE A 196 -9.86 -7.01 -15.25
N LEU A 197 -10.26 -7.20 -16.51
CA LEU A 197 -9.40 -6.97 -17.66
C LEU A 197 -8.96 -5.50 -17.76
N LYS A 198 -9.91 -4.57 -17.60
CA LYS A 198 -9.62 -3.13 -17.60
C LYS A 198 -8.72 -2.74 -16.43
N LEU A 199 -8.89 -3.35 -15.27
CA LEU A 199 -8.02 -3.11 -14.11
C LEU A 199 -6.57 -3.52 -14.41
N ARG A 200 -6.34 -4.62 -15.13
CA ARG A 200 -4.99 -5.02 -15.57
C ARG A 200 -4.42 -4.07 -16.62
N GLU A 201 -5.23 -3.65 -17.58
CA GLU A 201 -4.81 -2.67 -18.60
C GLU A 201 -4.35 -1.36 -17.93
N LEU A 202 -5.12 -0.83 -16.99
CA LEU A 202 -4.75 0.36 -16.21
C LEU A 202 -3.49 0.13 -15.37
N HIS A 203 -3.31 -1.08 -14.82
CA HIS A 203 -2.08 -1.43 -14.08
C HIS A 203 -0.84 -1.37 -14.97
N VAL A 204 -0.94 -1.89 -16.21
CA VAL A 204 0.14 -1.81 -17.19
C VAL A 204 0.47 -0.36 -17.52
N GLN A 205 -0.55 0.46 -17.81
CA GLN A 205 -0.36 1.88 -18.12
C GLN A 205 0.26 2.65 -16.94
N MET A 206 -0.13 2.33 -15.71
CA MET A 206 0.43 2.90 -14.50
C MET A 206 1.92 2.54 -14.36
N ASP A 207 2.29 1.27 -14.50
CA ASP A 207 3.69 0.85 -14.42
C ASP A 207 4.56 1.46 -15.54
N GLU A 208 4.02 1.60 -16.75
CA GLU A 208 4.70 2.28 -17.88
C GLU A 208 4.90 3.78 -17.61
N ALA A 209 3.92 4.45 -16.99
CA ALA A 209 4.06 5.84 -16.56
C ALA A 209 5.11 5.99 -15.45
N VAL A 210 5.22 5.02 -14.55
CA VAL A 210 6.28 5.01 -13.52
C VAL A 210 7.66 4.80 -14.16
N LEU A 211 7.80 3.88 -15.14
CA LEU A 211 9.04 3.75 -15.91
C LEU A 211 9.44 5.04 -16.61
N ASP A 212 8.47 5.75 -17.19
CA ASP A 212 8.70 7.03 -17.84
C ASP A 212 9.23 8.07 -16.84
N ALA A 213 8.65 8.13 -15.64
CA ALA A 213 9.10 9.02 -14.56
C ALA A 213 10.53 8.70 -14.08
N TYR A 214 10.95 7.43 -14.15
CA TYR A 214 12.35 7.03 -13.92
C TYR A 214 13.27 7.29 -15.11
N GLY A 215 12.73 7.59 -16.29
CA GLY A 215 13.50 7.70 -17.54
C GLY A 215 13.97 6.35 -18.08
N TRP A 216 13.31 5.25 -17.70
CA TRP A 216 13.70 3.87 -18.07
C TRP A 216 12.85 3.29 -19.20
N ARG A 217 11.97 4.09 -19.79
CA ARG A 217 11.10 3.64 -20.87
C ARG A 217 11.90 3.38 -22.15
N PRO A 218 11.64 2.31 -22.92
CA PRO A 218 12.28 2.09 -24.22
C PRO A 218 12.19 3.31 -25.12
N SER A 219 13.34 3.80 -25.54
CA SER A 219 13.49 4.95 -26.42
C SER A 219 14.66 4.68 -27.36
N THR A 220 14.53 5.09 -28.61
CA THR A 220 15.63 5.03 -29.59
C THR A 220 16.83 5.89 -29.17
N LEU A 221 16.65 6.76 -28.18
CA LEU A 221 17.68 7.63 -27.63
C LEU A 221 18.45 7.00 -26.46
N LEU A 222 17.96 5.89 -25.89
CA LEU A 222 18.63 5.22 -24.78
C LEU A 222 19.59 4.12 -25.29
N PRO A 223 20.80 4.01 -24.71
CA PRO A 223 21.70 2.90 -24.97
C PRO A 223 21.07 1.53 -24.68
N PRO A 224 21.47 0.46 -25.39
CA PRO A 224 21.07 -0.89 -25.05
C PRO A 224 21.38 -1.22 -23.59
N GLY A 225 20.37 -1.66 -22.84
CA GLY A 225 20.48 -1.97 -21.40
C GLY A 225 20.08 -0.84 -20.45
N GLU A 226 19.83 0.36 -20.94
CA GLU A 226 19.32 1.46 -20.10
C GLU A 226 17.80 1.47 -19.98
N SER A 227 17.09 1.00 -21.01
CA SER A 227 15.64 0.85 -21.00
C SER A 227 15.17 -0.48 -20.46
N VAL A 228 13.96 -0.50 -19.92
CA VAL A 228 13.30 -1.72 -19.42
C VAL A 228 12.02 -1.99 -20.17
N GLU A 229 11.90 -3.18 -20.77
CA GLU A 229 10.64 -3.69 -21.28
C GLU A 229 9.95 -4.54 -20.21
N LEU A 230 8.87 -4.04 -19.63
CA LEU A 230 8.18 -4.70 -18.51
C LEU A 230 7.55 -6.04 -18.91
N ARG A 231 6.98 -6.10 -20.12
CA ARG A 231 6.34 -7.29 -20.68
C ARG A 231 5.39 -7.94 -19.68
N HIS A 232 4.34 -7.22 -19.26
CA HIS A 232 3.38 -7.75 -18.30
C HIS A 232 2.68 -9.00 -18.80
N GLY A 233 2.40 -9.91 -17.88
CA GLY A 233 1.77 -11.18 -18.16
C GLY A 233 1.64 -12.02 -16.90
N PHE A 234 1.28 -13.29 -17.06
CA PHE A 234 1.28 -14.24 -15.96
C PHE A 234 2.64 -14.89 -15.86
N TYR A 235 3.36 -14.58 -14.78
CA TYR A 235 4.66 -15.15 -14.50
C TYR A 235 4.69 -15.73 -13.10
N ASP A 236 5.52 -16.75 -12.96
CA ASP A 236 5.83 -17.29 -11.65
C ASP A 236 6.75 -16.34 -10.88
N VAL A 237 6.57 -16.37 -9.58
CA VAL A 237 7.29 -15.56 -8.62
C VAL A 237 7.98 -16.51 -7.65
N ASP A 238 9.27 -16.74 -7.87
CA ASP A 238 10.01 -17.86 -7.27
C ASP A 238 10.10 -17.83 -5.73
N TYR A 239 9.91 -16.66 -5.11
CA TYR A 239 9.86 -16.50 -3.66
C TYR A 239 8.49 -16.85 -3.05
N LEU A 240 7.50 -17.20 -3.87
CA LEU A 240 6.18 -17.65 -3.42
C LEU A 240 6.04 -19.18 -3.51
N PRO A 241 5.13 -19.77 -2.71
CA PRO A 241 4.84 -21.20 -2.76
C PRO A 241 4.35 -21.68 -4.12
N GLU A 242 4.64 -22.93 -4.45
CA GLU A 242 4.35 -23.51 -5.76
C GLU A 242 2.88 -23.43 -6.17
N ASN A 243 1.98 -23.57 -5.20
CA ASN A 243 0.54 -23.54 -5.39
C ASN A 243 -0.05 -22.12 -5.53
N ASP A 244 0.77 -21.08 -5.38
CA ASP A 244 0.32 -19.67 -5.34
C ASP A 244 1.37 -18.70 -5.93
N ARG A 245 2.30 -19.18 -6.77
CA ARG A 245 3.40 -18.36 -7.31
C ARG A 245 3.06 -17.58 -8.57
N THR A 246 2.06 -18.00 -9.33
CA THR A 246 1.68 -17.30 -10.56
C THR A 246 0.97 -15.99 -10.23
N ARG A 247 1.45 -14.89 -10.82
CA ARG A 247 0.88 -13.55 -10.67
C ARG A 247 0.83 -12.86 -12.03
N PHE A 248 -0.23 -12.08 -12.26
CA PHE A 248 -0.15 -11.00 -13.23
C PHE A 248 0.88 -9.96 -12.76
N THR A 249 2.03 -9.88 -13.41
CA THR A 249 3.20 -9.07 -13.02
C THR A 249 4.12 -8.87 -14.23
N ILE A 250 5.28 -8.24 -14.02
CA ILE A 250 6.31 -8.02 -15.05
C ILE A 250 7.17 -9.26 -15.26
N HIS A 251 7.74 -9.39 -16.46
CA HIS A 251 8.59 -10.51 -16.85
C HIS A 251 9.78 -10.69 -15.88
N PRO A 252 10.22 -11.93 -15.57
CA PRO A 252 11.31 -12.18 -14.62
C PRO A 252 12.60 -11.41 -14.92
N GLU A 253 12.99 -11.30 -16.19
CA GLU A 253 14.14 -10.49 -16.60
C GLU A 253 13.93 -8.98 -16.35
N ALA A 254 12.73 -8.45 -16.65
CA ALA A 254 12.41 -7.06 -16.36
C ALA A 254 12.46 -6.78 -14.85
N ARG A 255 11.99 -7.73 -14.03
CA ARG A 255 12.05 -7.66 -12.57
C ARG A 255 13.49 -7.56 -12.05
N LYS A 256 14.42 -8.35 -12.60
CA LYS A 256 15.84 -8.30 -12.23
C LYS A 256 16.45 -6.94 -12.58
N ILE A 257 16.20 -6.44 -13.79
CA ILE A 257 16.72 -5.15 -14.26
C ILE A 257 16.17 -4.00 -13.40
N VAL A 258 14.85 -4.00 -13.11
CA VAL A 258 14.21 -3.00 -12.24
C VAL A 258 14.84 -3.01 -10.85
N LEU A 259 15.02 -4.18 -10.23
CA LEU A 259 15.65 -4.27 -8.90
C LEU A 259 17.07 -3.75 -8.91
N GLN A 260 17.86 -4.06 -9.94
CA GLN A 260 19.22 -3.58 -10.08
C GLN A 260 19.25 -2.05 -10.18
N LYS A 261 18.45 -1.47 -11.08
CA LYS A 261 18.38 -0.01 -11.29
C LYS A 261 17.87 0.73 -10.06
N LEU A 262 16.89 0.18 -9.34
CA LEU A 262 16.44 0.73 -8.06
C LEU A 262 17.58 0.70 -7.04
N LEU A 263 18.32 -0.41 -6.92
CA LEU A 263 19.42 -0.49 -5.97
C LEU A 263 20.54 0.51 -6.28
N GLU A 264 20.91 0.65 -7.56
CA GLU A 264 21.87 1.67 -8.02
C GLU A 264 21.40 3.08 -7.66
N LEU A 265 20.13 3.42 -7.97
CA LEU A 265 19.56 4.72 -7.64
C LEU A 265 19.49 4.97 -6.13
N ASN A 266 19.18 3.96 -5.33
CA ASN A 266 19.19 4.06 -3.87
C ASN A 266 20.59 4.41 -3.34
N HIS A 267 21.64 3.76 -3.85
CA HIS A 267 23.02 4.08 -3.50
C HIS A 267 23.40 5.51 -3.91
N ASP A 268 23.04 5.94 -5.11
CA ASP A 268 23.30 7.30 -5.59
C ASP A 268 22.61 8.37 -4.73
N ILE A 269 21.34 8.14 -4.37
CA ILE A 269 20.59 9.03 -3.48
C ILE A 269 21.26 9.08 -2.11
N HIS A 270 21.62 7.93 -1.54
CA HIS A 270 22.27 7.85 -0.25
C HIS A 270 23.61 8.60 -0.24
N GLU A 271 24.43 8.45 -1.28
CA GLU A 271 25.68 9.20 -1.40
C GLU A 271 25.45 10.71 -1.46
N LYS A 272 24.41 11.17 -2.18
CA LYS A 272 24.03 12.59 -2.26
C LYS A 272 23.57 13.11 -0.89
N GLU A 273 22.76 12.35 -0.16
CA GLU A 273 22.32 12.70 1.19
C GLU A 273 23.49 12.81 2.18
N VAL A 274 24.44 11.87 2.11
CA VAL A 274 25.67 11.91 2.92
C VAL A 274 26.50 13.15 2.58
N LYS A 275 26.70 13.45 1.28
CA LYS A 275 27.41 14.65 0.81
C LYS A 275 26.71 15.94 1.25
N ALA A 276 25.38 15.95 1.27
CA ALA A 276 24.58 17.08 1.71
C ALA A 276 24.48 17.23 3.24
N GLY A 277 25.04 16.28 4.01
CA GLY A 277 24.94 16.27 5.47
C GLY A 277 23.54 15.97 6.00
N LEU A 278 22.65 15.44 5.16
CA LEU A 278 21.28 15.05 5.53
C LEU A 278 21.22 13.66 6.15
N TRP A 279 22.32 12.91 6.08
CA TRP A 279 22.41 11.58 6.66
C TRP A 279 23.05 11.60 8.04
N ASP A 280 22.21 11.56 9.07
CA ASP A 280 22.66 11.34 10.44
C ASP A 280 23.01 9.85 10.64
N LYS A 281 24.31 9.54 10.80
CA LYS A 281 24.70 8.25 11.40
C LYS A 281 23.91 8.11 12.69
N LYS A 282 23.04 7.10 12.78
CA LYS A 282 22.33 6.71 14.01
C LYS A 282 23.30 6.80 15.19
N THR A 283 23.29 7.92 15.90
CA THR A 283 24.04 8.07 17.13
C THR A 283 23.34 7.13 18.10
N SER A 284 24.11 6.26 18.75
CA SER A 284 23.61 5.39 19.79
C SER A 284 22.71 6.20 20.73
N LYS A 285 21.47 5.71 20.92
CA LYS A 285 20.38 6.34 21.68
C LYS A 285 20.87 7.30 22.78
N ARG A 286 20.99 8.61 22.48
CA ARG A 286 20.99 9.61 23.54
C ARG A 286 19.58 9.62 24.10
N LYS A 287 19.45 9.24 25.38
CA LYS A 287 18.21 9.39 26.15
C LYS A 287 17.81 10.87 26.10
N PHE A 288 16.93 11.24 25.17
CA PHE A 288 16.24 12.51 25.26
C PHE A 288 15.33 12.44 26.47
N LYS A 289 15.71 13.16 27.52
CA LYS A 289 14.85 13.45 28.67
C LYS A 289 13.84 14.46 28.14
N VAL A 290 12.69 13.98 27.66
CA VAL A 290 11.58 14.84 27.29
C VAL A 290 11.07 15.50 28.57
N GLU A 291 11.31 16.80 28.70
CA GLU A 291 10.63 17.60 29.70
C GLU A 291 9.13 17.58 29.40
N ASN A 292 8.38 17.14 30.40
CA ASN A 292 6.95 16.97 30.38
C ASN A 292 6.30 18.36 30.32
N THR A 293 6.17 18.92 29.11
CA THR A 293 5.38 20.13 28.88
C THR A 293 4.09 19.72 28.19
N ASP A 294 3.08 19.56 29.03
CA ASP A 294 1.64 19.60 28.78
C ASP A 294 1.12 19.00 27.47
N ASN A 295 0.81 17.69 27.53
CA ASN A 295 -0.14 17.02 26.65
C ASN A 295 -1.59 17.49 26.94
N ILE A 296 -1.88 18.78 26.78
CA ILE A 296 -3.24 19.31 26.86
C ILE A 296 -3.69 19.62 25.44
N VAL A 297 -4.58 18.78 24.92
CA VAL A 297 -5.36 19.04 23.72
C VAL A 297 -6.75 19.40 24.21
N GLU A 298 -7.29 20.56 23.81
CA GLU A 298 -8.67 20.94 24.09
C GLU A 298 -9.60 19.99 23.33
N GLU A 299 -10.37 19.20 24.08
CA GLU A 299 -11.36 18.27 23.53
C GLU A 299 -12.61 19.04 23.08
N PRO A 300 -13.17 18.76 21.88
CA PRO A 300 -14.55 19.16 21.59
C PRO A 300 -15.49 18.43 22.56
N GLY A 301 -16.41 19.18 23.16
CA GLY A 301 -17.26 18.75 24.28
C GLY A 301 -17.88 17.37 24.10
N ALA A 302 -17.82 16.56 25.17
CA ALA A 302 -18.34 15.21 25.25
C ALA A 302 -19.82 15.15 24.88
N GLN A 303 -20.13 14.62 23.69
CA GLN A 303 -21.50 14.25 23.32
C GLN A 303 -21.63 12.80 22.85
N TYR A 304 -20.62 11.96 23.11
CA TYR A 304 -20.71 10.52 22.89
C TYR A 304 -20.86 9.77 24.21
N GLY A 305 -22.00 9.98 24.87
CA GLY A 305 -22.54 9.07 25.86
C GLY A 305 -23.74 8.35 25.24
N LEU A 306 -23.55 7.10 24.82
CA LEU A 306 -24.69 6.21 24.60
C LEU A 306 -25.24 5.84 25.97
N ASP A 307 -26.39 6.43 26.28
CA ASP A 307 -27.21 6.18 27.45
C ASP A 307 -27.70 4.72 27.40
N PHE A 308 -27.03 3.83 28.11
CA PHE A 308 -27.52 2.47 28.34
C PHE A 308 -28.31 2.49 29.64
N GLY A 309 -29.61 2.76 29.52
CA GLY A 309 -30.56 2.66 30.62
C GLY A 309 -30.59 1.25 31.22
N ASN A 310 -30.51 1.22 32.56
CA ASN A 310 -31.37 0.47 33.48
C ASN A 310 -31.06 0.91 34.91
#